data_AF-A0AB33Z4R9-F1
#
_entry.id   AF-A0AB33Z4R9-F1
#
_cell.length_a   1.000
_cell.length_b   1.000
_cell.length_c   1.000
_cell.angle_alpha   90.00
_cell.angle_beta   90.00
_cell.angle_gamma   90.00
#
_symmetry.space_group_name_H-M   'P 1'
#
loop_
_entity.id
_entity.type
_entity.pdbx_description
1 polymer ?
#
loop_
_entity_poly.entity_id
_entity_poly.type
_entity_poly.pdbx_seq_one_letter_code
_entity_poly.pdbx_strand_id
1 'polypeptide(L)'
;MESEENKLFAQAAHPINWYEVAKLIHENAHALHDMPQGMVTYNDGAKSITRPTPNRSVFLLAAFALENLIKAFLIYENPSYIEGGKLSNQLLNSHNLSKLQKKCKKIPSPKRTRHVFETLEVGVNSWARYPCATAVYRETEERTVTPEFWKCYNNVFELYSKKLEQLLSKKWRGPYGELTSVQFR
;
A
#
# COMPACT_ATOMS: atom_id res chain seq x y z
N MET A 1 20.71 27.63 7.23
CA MET A 1 21.12 26.94 5.99
C MET A 1 20.51 25.55 6.04
N GLU A 2 19.66 25.21 5.08
CA GLU A 2 19.22 23.83 4.89
C GLU A 2 20.38 22.99 4.37
N SER A 3 20.61 21.81 4.95
CA SER A 3 21.65 20.89 4.48
C SER A 3 21.32 20.39 3.07
N GLU A 4 22.31 20.32 2.18
CA GLU A 4 22.17 19.68 0.87
C GLU A 4 21.68 18.22 0.99
N GLU A 5 22.11 17.53 2.05
CA GLU A 5 21.66 16.16 2.36
C GLU A 5 20.15 16.10 2.60
N ASN A 6 19.58 17.12 3.23
CA ASN A 6 18.14 17.19 3.49
C ASN A 6 17.34 17.36 2.20
N LYS A 7 17.88 18.09 1.21
CA LYS A 7 17.27 18.25 -0.12
C LYS A 7 17.34 16.96 -0.93
N LEU A 8 18.50 16.29 -0.94
CA LEU A 8 18.66 14.98 -1.58
C LEU A 8 17.71 13.94 -0.98
N PHE A 9 17.56 13.93 0.36
CA PHE A 9 16.58 13.08 1.02
C PHE A 9 15.15 13.38 0.56
N ALA A 10 14.74 14.65 0.50
CA ALA A 10 13.39 15.02 0.04
C ALA A 10 13.15 14.66 -1.43
N GLN A 11 14.17 14.76 -2.28
CA GLN A 11 14.10 14.28 -3.67
C GLN A 11 13.90 12.77 -3.73
N ALA A 12 14.61 11.98 -2.91
CA ALA A 12 14.43 10.54 -2.82
C ALA A 12 13.05 10.16 -2.25
N ALA A 13 12.52 10.95 -1.32
CA ALA A 13 11.20 10.76 -0.72
C ALA A 13 10.06 11.45 -1.48
N HIS A 14 10.32 11.98 -2.68
CA HIS A 14 9.33 12.66 -3.52
C HIS A 14 8.11 11.75 -3.78
N PRO A 15 6.87 12.28 -3.81
CA PRO A 15 5.66 11.49 -4.03
C PRO A 15 5.70 10.54 -5.24
N ILE A 16 6.41 10.93 -6.31
CA ILE A 16 6.59 10.08 -7.51
C ILE A 16 7.31 8.78 -7.20
N ASN A 17 8.35 8.80 -6.38
CA ASN A 17 9.15 7.60 -6.08
C ASN A 17 8.32 6.61 -5.25
N TRP A 18 7.48 7.11 -4.34
CA TRP A 18 6.51 6.28 -3.61
C TRP A 18 5.47 5.66 -4.55
N TYR A 19 5.03 6.41 -5.56
CA TYR A 19 4.12 5.91 -6.58
C TYR A 19 4.76 4.84 -7.47
N GLU A 20 6.00 5.04 -7.91
CA GLU A 20 6.76 4.05 -8.68
C GLU A 20 6.92 2.74 -7.91
N VAL A 21 7.29 2.82 -6.63
CA VAL A 21 7.35 1.65 -5.74
C VAL A 21 5.98 0.99 -5.61
N ALA A 22 4.90 1.78 -5.48
CA ALA A 22 3.55 1.22 -5.43
C ALA A 22 3.18 0.45 -6.70
N LYS A 23 3.49 0.99 -7.89
CA LYS A 23 3.25 0.32 -9.19
C LYS A 23 4.08 -0.96 -9.31
N LEU A 24 5.38 -0.91 -9.00
CA LEU A 24 6.26 -2.08 -9.02
C LEU A 24 5.72 -3.21 -8.13
N ILE A 25 5.31 -2.90 -6.90
CA ILE A 25 4.76 -3.91 -5.98
C ILE A 25 3.41 -4.44 -6.49
N HIS A 26 2.56 -3.58 -7.05
CA HIS A 26 1.29 -3.98 -7.66
C HIS A 26 1.48 -4.93 -8.84
N GLU A 27 2.42 -4.63 -9.73
CA GLU A 27 2.79 -5.47 -10.88
C GLU A 27 3.34 -6.83 -10.43
N ASN A 28 4.19 -6.85 -9.39
CA ASN A 28 4.66 -8.09 -8.79
C ASN A 28 3.53 -8.91 -8.15
N ALA A 29 2.54 -8.24 -7.53
CA ALA A 29 1.37 -8.91 -6.99
C ALA A 29 0.55 -9.58 -8.11
N HIS A 30 0.39 -8.90 -9.25
CA HIS A 30 -0.24 -9.46 -10.44
C HIS A 30 0.50 -10.67 -11.00
N ALA A 31 1.81 -10.53 -11.23
CA ALA A 31 2.62 -11.64 -11.72
C ALA A 31 2.47 -12.87 -10.82
N LEU A 32 2.50 -12.68 -9.50
CA LEU A 32 2.34 -13.77 -8.54
C LEU A 32 0.93 -14.36 -8.50
N HIS A 33 -0.10 -13.52 -8.64
CA HIS A 33 -1.49 -13.94 -8.65
C HIS A 33 -1.81 -14.78 -9.91
N ASP A 34 -1.30 -14.36 -11.07
CA ASP A 34 -1.65 -14.91 -12.38
C ASP A 34 -0.83 -16.16 -12.77
N MET A 35 0.28 -16.42 -12.07
CA MET A 35 1.08 -17.64 -12.27
C MET A 35 0.36 -18.90 -11.77
N PRO A 36 0.66 -20.09 -12.36
CA PRO A 36 0.21 -21.37 -11.83
C PRO A 36 0.59 -21.52 -10.35
N GLN A 37 -0.39 -21.82 -9.51
CA GLN A 37 -0.22 -21.81 -8.06
C GLN A 37 0.06 -23.21 -7.53
N GLY A 38 1.12 -23.32 -6.72
CA GLY A 38 1.31 -24.52 -5.89
C GLY A 38 0.21 -24.59 -4.83
N MET A 39 -0.15 -25.80 -4.42
CA MET A 39 -1.16 -26.05 -3.39
C MET A 39 -0.53 -26.77 -2.20
N VAL A 40 -0.90 -26.36 -0.98
CA VAL A 40 -0.54 -27.07 0.25
C VAL A 40 -1.83 -27.54 0.90
N THR A 41 -1.88 -28.84 1.21
CA THR A 41 -2.99 -29.46 1.95
C THR A 41 -2.53 -29.80 3.35
N TYR A 42 -3.21 -29.25 4.35
CA TYR A 42 -3.06 -29.62 5.75
C TYR A 42 -4.21 -30.54 6.16
N ASN A 43 -3.90 -31.63 6.86
CA ASN A 43 -4.87 -32.58 7.37
C ASN A 43 -4.57 -32.87 8.86
N ASP A 44 -5.54 -32.62 9.73
CA ASP A 44 -5.45 -32.87 11.18
C ASP A 44 -6.18 -34.14 11.65
N GLY A 45 -6.66 -34.96 10.71
CA GLY A 45 -7.46 -36.16 10.95
C GLY A 45 -8.97 -35.90 11.02
N ALA A 46 -9.41 -34.66 11.23
CA ALA A 46 -10.82 -34.27 11.24
C ALA A 46 -11.19 -33.33 10.08
N LYS A 47 -10.24 -32.52 9.61
CA LYS A 47 -10.39 -31.52 8.56
C LYS A 47 -9.22 -31.58 7.60
N SER A 48 -9.53 -31.39 6.32
CA SER A 48 -8.55 -31.17 5.26
C SER A 48 -8.73 -29.76 4.71
N ILE A 49 -7.65 -28.98 4.71
CA ILE A 49 -7.65 -27.59 4.21
C ILE A 49 -6.57 -27.48 3.15
N THR A 50 -6.97 -27.20 1.91
CA THR A 50 -6.05 -26.93 0.81
C THR A 50 -6.02 -25.44 0.50
N ARG A 51 -4.82 -24.86 0.38
CA ARG A 51 -4.62 -23.44 0.08
C ARG A 51 -3.54 -23.24 -0.98
N PRO A 52 -3.67 -22.21 -1.83
CA PRO A 52 -2.59 -21.82 -2.71
C PRO A 52 -1.44 -21.22 -1.93
N THR A 53 -0.21 -21.66 -2.21
CA THR A 53 1.01 -21.13 -1.59
C THR A 53 1.23 -19.63 -1.80
N PRO A 54 0.90 -19.01 -2.96
CA PRO A 54 1.10 -17.58 -3.14
C PRO A 54 0.06 -16.71 -2.43
N ASN A 55 -1.03 -17.27 -1.89
CA ASN A 55 -2.18 -16.51 -1.37
C ASN A 55 -1.76 -15.38 -0.40
N ARG A 56 -0.93 -15.73 0.60
CA ARG A 56 -0.44 -14.79 1.61
C ARG A 56 0.46 -13.71 1.00
N SER A 57 1.35 -14.11 0.10
CA SER A 57 2.27 -13.21 -0.58
C SER A 57 1.54 -12.21 -1.47
N VAL A 58 0.53 -12.64 -2.22
CA VAL A 58 -0.32 -11.75 -3.02
C VAL A 58 -1.04 -10.75 -2.11
N PHE A 59 -1.60 -11.19 -0.99
CA PHE A 59 -2.21 -10.31 0.01
C PHE A 59 -1.23 -9.25 0.55
N LEU A 60 -0.01 -9.66 0.90
CA LEU A 60 1.01 -8.76 1.42
C LEU A 60 1.46 -7.73 0.38
N LEU A 61 1.71 -8.17 -0.85
CA LEU A 61 2.10 -7.27 -1.93
C LEU A 61 0.98 -6.27 -2.23
N ALA A 62 -0.27 -6.72 -2.31
CA ALA A 62 -1.43 -5.84 -2.47
C ALA A 62 -1.55 -4.80 -1.35
N ALA A 63 -1.34 -5.21 -0.10
CA ALA A 63 -1.31 -4.31 1.04
C ALA A 63 -0.19 -3.27 0.94
N PHE A 64 1.03 -3.69 0.63
CA PHE A 64 2.17 -2.80 0.50
C PHE A 64 2.06 -1.85 -0.69
N ALA A 65 1.48 -2.29 -1.80
CA ALA A 65 1.21 -1.43 -2.96
C ALA A 65 0.26 -0.29 -2.57
N LEU A 66 -0.88 -0.58 -1.92
CA LEU A 66 -1.80 0.46 -1.45
C LEU A 66 -1.20 1.31 -0.32
N GLU A 67 -0.38 0.74 0.56
CA GLU A 67 0.32 1.50 1.60
C GLU A 67 1.22 2.57 0.98
N ASN A 68 2.06 2.20 0.00
CA ASN A 68 2.95 3.13 -0.69
C ASN A 68 2.17 4.18 -1.48
N LEU A 69 1.10 3.77 -2.18
CA LEU A 69 0.24 4.68 -2.92
C LEU A 69 -0.40 5.74 -2.00
N ILE A 70 -0.92 5.33 -0.83
CA ILE A 70 -1.46 6.25 0.18
C ILE A 70 -0.38 7.17 0.74
N LYS A 71 0.83 6.67 1.01
CA LYS A 71 1.94 7.51 1.48
C LYS A 71 2.33 8.56 0.44
N ALA A 72 2.28 8.24 -0.85
CA ALA A 72 2.48 9.22 -1.92
C ALA A 72 1.44 10.36 -1.86
N PHE A 73 0.15 10.05 -1.63
CA PHE A 73 -0.88 11.07 -1.38
C PHE A 73 -0.57 11.92 -0.15
N LEU A 74 -0.17 11.30 0.96
CA LEU A 74 0.12 12.02 2.20
C LEU A 74 1.29 12.98 2.06
N ILE A 75 2.35 12.58 1.35
CA ILE A 75 3.52 13.45 1.10
C ILE A 75 3.14 14.56 0.12
N TYR A 76 2.36 14.24 -0.92
CA TYR A 76 1.85 15.26 -1.85
C TYR A 76 1.01 16.34 -1.12
N GLU A 77 0.20 15.92 -0.15
CA GLU A 77 -0.62 16.81 0.67
C GLU A 77 0.18 17.55 1.77
N ASN A 78 1.25 16.95 2.28
CA ASN A 78 2.01 17.45 3.42
C ASN A 78 3.53 17.32 3.14
N PRO A 79 4.12 18.26 2.37
CA PRO A 79 5.54 18.19 2.02
C PRO A 79 6.49 18.15 3.22
N SER A 80 6.09 18.73 4.36
CA SER A 80 6.87 18.67 5.60
C SER A 80 7.06 17.25 6.16
N TYR A 81 6.35 16.25 5.64
CA TYR A 81 6.54 14.86 6.06
C TYR A 81 7.88 14.25 5.63
N ILE A 82 8.61 14.92 4.75
CA ILE A 82 9.93 14.52 4.27
C ILE A 82 10.99 15.61 4.53
N GLU A 83 10.66 16.59 5.38
CA GLU A 83 11.55 17.69 5.77
C GLU A 83 12.55 17.24 6.85
N GLY A 84 13.77 17.81 6.81
CA GLY A 84 14.79 17.58 7.83
C GLY A 84 15.49 16.21 7.75
N GLY A 85 15.54 15.60 6.57
CA GLY A 85 16.35 14.40 6.31
C GLY A 85 15.78 13.10 6.89
N LYS A 86 14.48 13.07 7.24
CA LYS A 86 13.80 11.89 7.79
C LYS A 86 12.34 11.83 7.37
N LEU A 87 11.78 10.62 7.40
CA LEU A 87 10.34 10.44 7.21
C LEU A 87 9.61 10.79 8.51
N SER A 88 8.51 11.53 8.39
CA SER A 88 7.64 11.83 9.51
C SER A 88 7.02 10.55 10.08
N ASN A 89 6.94 10.50 11.42
CA ASN A 89 6.22 9.46 12.15
C ASN A 89 4.74 9.35 11.74
N GLN A 90 4.18 10.39 11.13
CA GLN A 90 2.82 10.35 10.55
C GLN A 90 2.69 9.35 9.40
N LEU A 91 3.80 9.04 8.70
CA LEU A 91 3.91 8.02 7.66
C LEU A 91 4.31 6.65 8.22
N LEU A 92 5.17 6.61 9.24
CA LEU A 92 5.80 5.36 9.71
C LEU A 92 5.00 4.62 10.80
N ASN A 93 4.34 5.34 11.72
CA ASN A 93 3.83 4.73 12.96
C ASN A 93 2.46 4.04 12.82
N SER A 94 1.97 3.81 11.61
CA SER A 94 0.74 3.05 11.42
C SER A 94 0.84 2.13 10.21
N HIS A 95 1.15 0.86 10.44
CA HIS A 95 0.81 -0.26 9.51
C HIS A 95 -0.71 -0.49 9.42
N ASN A 96 -1.51 0.48 9.87
CA ASN A 96 -2.95 0.46 9.85
C ASN A 96 -3.39 1.22 8.60
N LEU A 97 -3.60 0.45 7.53
CA LEU A 97 -3.99 0.90 6.21
C LEU A 97 -5.23 1.80 6.24
N SER A 98 -6.24 1.43 7.02
CA SER A 98 -7.48 2.19 7.13
C SER A 98 -7.28 3.54 7.85
N LYS A 99 -6.40 3.62 8.84
CA LYS A 99 -6.01 4.89 9.49
C LYS A 99 -5.22 5.79 8.55
N LEU A 100 -4.27 5.25 7.78
CA LEU A 100 -3.53 6.02 6.77
C LEU A 100 -4.48 6.60 5.72
N GLN A 101 -5.41 5.77 5.20
CA GLN A 101 -6.43 6.20 4.25
C GLN A 101 -7.25 7.38 4.79
N LYS A 102 -7.68 7.34 6.06
CA LYS A 102 -8.47 8.42 6.69
C LYS A 102 -7.72 9.75 6.80
N LYS A 103 -6.39 9.74 6.79
CA LYS A 103 -5.58 10.98 6.84
C LYS A 103 -5.51 11.68 5.48
N CYS A 104 -5.73 10.98 4.38
CA CYS A 104 -5.68 11.56 3.04
C CYS A 104 -6.95 12.35 2.70
N LYS A 105 -6.78 13.57 2.22
CA LYS A 105 -7.89 14.45 1.82
C LYS A 105 -8.19 14.39 0.33
N LYS A 106 -7.20 14.06 -0.51
CA LYS A 106 -7.28 14.10 -1.97
C LYS A 106 -7.56 12.73 -2.61
N ILE A 107 -7.68 11.67 -1.82
CA ILE A 107 -8.05 10.35 -2.33
C ILE A 107 -9.52 10.30 -2.78
N PRO A 108 -9.82 9.60 -3.87
CA PRO A 108 -11.19 9.49 -4.38
C PRO A 108 -12.01 8.48 -3.56
N SER A 109 -13.29 8.81 -3.34
CA SER A 109 -14.29 7.91 -2.76
C SER A 109 -13.86 7.13 -1.50
N PRO A 110 -13.24 7.75 -0.48
CA PRO A 110 -12.62 7.05 0.65
C PRO A 110 -13.57 6.13 1.42
N LYS A 111 -14.86 6.49 1.51
CA LYS A 111 -15.88 5.64 2.15
C LYS A 111 -16.15 4.36 1.36
N ARG A 112 -16.19 4.43 0.01
CA ARG A 112 -16.49 3.28 -0.85
C ARG A 112 -15.31 2.30 -0.94
N THR A 113 -14.09 2.79 -0.85
CA THR A 113 -12.89 1.97 -0.98
C THR A 113 -12.40 1.39 0.35
N ARG A 114 -12.90 1.89 1.49
CA ARG A 114 -12.46 1.50 2.84
C ARG A 114 -12.39 0.00 3.09
N HIS A 115 -13.38 -0.76 2.61
CA HIS A 115 -13.43 -2.21 2.82
C HIS A 115 -12.20 -2.96 2.29
N VAL A 116 -11.53 -2.46 1.24
CA VAL A 116 -10.30 -3.06 0.69
C VAL A 116 -9.16 -2.87 1.70
N PHE A 117 -9.00 -1.65 2.21
CA PHE A 117 -7.98 -1.34 3.22
C PHE A 117 -8.20 -2.15 4.50
N GLU A 118 -9.44 -2.26 4.98
CA GLU A 118 -9.77 -3.05 6.18
C GLU A 118 -9.49 -4.54 5.96
N THR A 119 -9.84 -5.08 4.79
CA THR A 119 -9.60 -6.50 4.47
C THR A 119 -8.11 -6.83 4.40
N LEU A 120 -7.32 -5.99 3.74
CA LEU A 120 -5.86 -6.15 3.68
C LEU A 120 -5.22 -5.99 5.07
N GLU A 121 -5.69 -5.03 5.86
CA GLU A 121 -5.19 -4.77 7.21
C GLU A 121 -5.39 -5.97 8.14
N VAL A 122 -6.53 -6.66 8.06
CA VAL A 122 -6.78 -7.88 8.83
C VAL A 122 -5.74 -8.96 8.51
N GLY A 123 -5.50 -9.24 7.23
CA GLY A 123 -4.51 -10.24 6.83
C GLY A 123 -3.10 -9.88 7.27
N VAL A 124 -2.68 -8.64 7.00
CA VAL A 124 -1.35 -8.12 7.34
C VAL A 124 -1.05 -8.19 8.85
N ASN A 125 -2.05 -7.95 9.69
CA ASN A 125 -1.90 -7.97 11.15
C ASN A 125 -2.13 -9.36 11.77
N SER A 126 -2.40 -10.39 10.96
CA SER A 126 -2.61 -11.76 11.40
C SER A 126 -1.81 -12.76 10.54
N TRP A 127 -2.51 -13.56 9.75
CA TRP A 127 -2.01 -14.75 9.05
C TRP A 127 -1.17 -14.47 7.81
N ALA A 128 -1.15 -13.25 7.27
CA ALA A 128 -0.42 -12.98 6.04
C ALA A 128 1.10 -12.90 6.28
N ARG A 129 1.54 -12.34 7.42
CA ARG A 129 2.96 -12.21 7.79
C ARG A 129 3.50 -13.40 8.57
N TYR A 130 2.67 -13.97 9.45
CA TYR A 130 3.05 -15.04 10.36
C TYR A 130 2.03 -16.18 10.27
N PRO A 131 2.33 -17.39 10.75
CA PRO A 131 1.36 -18.49 10.80
C PRO A 131 0.10 -18.15 11.61
N CYS A 132 0.19 -17.21 12.55
CA CYS A 132 -0.87 -16.75 13.45
C CYS A 132 -0.72 -15.24 13.70
N ALA A 133 -1.71 -14.62 14.32
CA ALA A 133 -1.61 -13.24 14.78
C ALA A 133 -0.60 -13.09 15.92
N THR A 134 -0.08 -11.87 16.08
CA THR A 134 0.85 -11.53 17.18
C THR A 134 0.21 -11.55 18.56
N ALA A 135 -1.12 -11.66 18.64
CA ALA A 135 -1.88 -11.84 19.86
C ALA A 135 -3.20 -12.56 19.58
N VAL A 136 -3.63 -13.41 20.50
CA VAL A 136 -4.83 -14.27 20.36
C VAL A 136 -6.09 -13.49 19.99
N TYR A 137 -6.30 -12.31 20.58
CA TYR A 137 -7.48 -11.48 20.30
C TYR A 137 -7.51 -10.87 18.88
N ARG A 138 -6.41 -10.97 18.13
CA ARG A 138 -6.29 -10.53 16.73
C ARG A 138 -6.32 -11.71 15.75
N GLU A 139 -6.47 -12.94 16.25
CA GLU A 139 -6.50 -14.13 15.41
C GLU A 139 -7.72 -14.07 14.49
N THR A 140 -7.50 -14.32 13.20
CA THR A 140 -8.57 -14.42 12.21
C THR A 140 -8.26 -15.55 11.26
N GLU A 141 -9.29 -16.12 10.64
CA GLU A 141 -9.09 -17.13 9.61
C GLU A 141 -8.41 -16.53 8.38
N GLU A 142 -7.49 -17.31 7.80
CA GLU A 142 -6.88 -16.98 6.52
C GLU A 142 -7.95 -16.85 5.44
N ARG A 143 -7.92 -15.71 4.74
CA ARG A 143 -8.82 -15.45 3.61
C ARG A 143 -8.10 -15.76 2.31
N THR A 144 -8.84 -16.33 1.36
CA THR A 144 -8.36 -16.50 -0.01
C THR A 144 -8.49 -15.18 -0.78
N VAL A 145 -7.55 -14.88 -1.67
CA VAL A 145 -7.71 -13.83 -2.69
C VAL A 145 -8.80 -14.28 -3.65
N THR A 146 -10.06 -13.95 -3.36
CA THR A 146 -11.15 -14.29 -4.29
C THR A 146 -11.11 -13.38 -5.51
N PRO A 147 -11.62 -13.83 -6.67
CA PRO A 147 -11.71 -12.99 -7.87
C PRO A 147 -12.43 -11.66 -7.62
N GLU A 148 -13.47 -11.67 -6.78
CA GLU A 148 -14.23 -10.46 -6.41
C GLU A 148 -13.37 -9.48 -5.61
N PHE A 149 -12.66 -9.98 -4.60
CA PHE A 149 -11.77 -9.15 -3.80
C PHE A 149 -10.61 -8.61 -4.64
N TRP A 150 -10.00 -9.44 -5.48
CA TRP A 150 -8.92 -9.04 -6.37
C TRP A 150 -9.35 -7.92 -7.33
N LYS A 151 -10.53 -8.07 -7.94
CA LYS A 151 -11.15 -7.03 -8.77
C LYS A 151 -11.39 -5.73 -7.99
N CYS A 152 -11.90 -5.81 -6.75
CA CYS A 152 -12.07 -4.64 -5.90
C CYS A 152 -10.73 -3.95 -5.60
N TYR A 153 -9.69 -4.71 -5.24
CA TYR A 153 -8.34 -4.20 -5.03
C TYR A 153 -7.82 -3.46 -6.27
N ASN A 154 -7.88 -4.10 -7.45
CA ASN A 154 -7.41 -3.52 -8.71
C ASN A 154 -8.15 -2.22 -9.05
N ASN A 155 -9.48 -2.20 -8.86
CA ASN A 155 -10.27 -0.98 -9.06
C ASN A 155 -9.86 0.15 -8.12
N VAL A 156 -9.55 -0.16 -6.86
CA VAL A 156 -9.08 0.85 -5.90
C VAL A 156 -7.69 1.37 -6.27
N PHE A 157 -6.76 0.47 -6.59
CA PHE A 157 -5.41 0.83 -7.00
C PHE A 157 -5.46 1.75 -8.23
N GLU A 158 -6.14 1.33 -9.29
CA GLU A 158 -6.27 2.08 -10.53
C GLU A 158 -6.93 3.45 -10.34
N LEU A 159 -8.02 3.51 -9.55
CA LEU A 159 -8.71 4.75 -9.24
C LEU A 159 -7.78 5.74 -8.51
N TYR A 160 -6.96 5.24 -7.59
CA TYR A 160 -6.06 6.06 -6.78
C TYR A 160 -4.84 6.49 -7.59
N SER A 161 -4.29 5.58 -8.40
CA SER A 161 -3.22 5.82 -9.37
C SER A 161 -3.58 6.95 -10.33
N LYS A 162 -4.71 6.86 -11.04
CA LYS A 162 -5.17 7.93 -11.95
C LYS A 162 -5.29 9.27 -11.23
N LYS A 163 -5.83 9.27 -10.01
CA LYS A 163 -5.99 10.50 -9.24
C LYS A 163 -4.64 11.09 -8.86
N LEU A 164 -3.67 10.26 -8.45
CA LEU A 164 -2.34 10.72 -8.08
C LEU A 164 -1.57 11.23 -9.30
N GLU A 165 -1.65 10.55 -10.44
CA GLU A 165 -1.04 11.00 -11.70
C GLU A 165 -1.54 12.38 -12.12
N GLN A 166 -2.86 12.63 -12.02
CA GLN A 166 -3.46 13.95 -12.24
C GLN A 166 -2.99 15.03 -11.26
N LEU A 167 -2.59 14.65 -10.05
CA LEU A 167 -2.08 15.57 -9.03
C LEU A 167 -0.59 15.87 -9.28
N LEU A 168 0.19 14.85 -9.62
CA LEU A 168 1.62 14.94 -9.88
C LEU A 168 1.95 15.61 -11.21
N SER A 169 1.02 15.60 -12.18
CA SER A 169 1.16 16.37 -13.42
C SER A 169 1.02 17.88 -13.23
N LYS A 170 0.51 18.31 -12.07
CA LYS A 170 0.46 19.73 -11.68
C LYS A 170 1.76 20.10 -10.97
N LYS A 171 2.06 21.41 -10.95
CA LYS A 171 3.17 21.94 -10.16
C LYS A 171 2.94 21.63 -8.67
N TRP A 172 3.72 20.71 -8.12
CA TRP A 172 3.80 20.41 -6.70
C TRP A 172 4.91 21.25 -6.08
N ARG A 173 4.64 21.81 -4.89
CA ARG A 173 5.63 22.55 -4.11
C ARG A 173 6.16 21.65 -3.01
N GLY A 174 7.44 21.31 -3.08
CA GLY A 174 8.12 20.50 -2.08
C GLY A 174 8.44 21.25 -0.78
N PRO A 175 9.03 20.58 0.23
CA PRO A 175 9.32 21.17 1.54
C PRO A 175 10.29 22.35 1.48
N TYR A 176 11.19 22.40 0.48
CA TYR A 176 12.19 23.46 0.32
C TYR A 176 11.82 24.46 -0.79
N GLY A 177 10.54 24.49 -1.17
CA GLY A 177 9.98 25.47 -2.11
C GLY A 177 10.21 25.14 -3.59
N GLU A 178 10.87 24.04 -3.92
CA GLU A 178 11.03 23.55 -5.28
C GLU A 178 9.67 23.25 -5.92
N LEU A 179 9.54 23.58 -7.22
CA LEU A 179 8.35 23.31 -8.00
C LEU A 179 8.64 22.20 -9.00
N THR A 180 7.98 21.07 -8.85
CA THR A 180 8.13 19.90 -9.74
C THR A 180 6.79 19.51 -10.36
N SER A 181 6.85 18.85 -11.50
CA SER A 181 5.69 18.22 -12.15
C SER A 181 6.16 17.00 -12.93
N VAL A 182 5.32 15.96 -12.97
CA VAL A 182 5.64 14.69 -13.62
C VAL A 182 4.83 14.55 -14.91
N GLN A 183 5.46 14.05 -15.97
CA GLN A 183 4.77 13.67 -17.20
C GLN A 183 4.64 12.15 -17.26
N PHE A 184 3.41 11.67 -17.36
CA PHE A 184 3.10 10.26 -17.60
C PHE A 184 2.87 10.08 -19.10
N ARG A 185 3.44 9.02 -19.68
CA ARG A 185 3.29 8.66 -21.10
C ARG A 185 2.45 7.41 -21.24
#